data_AF-A0A5C7A9M6-F1
#
_entry.id   AF-A0A5C7A9M6-F1
#
_cell.length_a   1.000
_cell.length_b   1.000
_cell.length_c   1.000
_cell.angle_alpha   90.00
_cell.angle_beta   90.00
_cell.angle_gamma   90.00
#
_symmetry.space_group_name_H-M   'P 1'
#
loop_
_entity.id
_entity.type
_entity.pdbx_description
1 polymer ?
#
loop_
_entity_poly.entity_id
_entity_poly.type
_entity_poly.pdbx_seq_one_letter_code
_entity_poly.pdbx_strand_id
1 'polypeptide(L)'
;MRKLSAQEFDRIHTRLKSLYIRYTEVYEEIFDHYCTTLENVSEAESIIVLTQLNETFAWSVVKGMDQELEKNVSKQVWVAQLEFLKFWNHGLKGLLATIIGFALLEIAIFIIPVSELILVFLVIILITTAGVFFMKRDAISFRLSHKMVSISSATIIKRVGILNTIFMWIYAMPSVLTRGEIHSNTLFVWGMGIVTVFSTLYSISLLVIASNLTNYRTTR
;
A
#
# COMPACT_ATOMS: atom_id res chain seq x y z
N MET A 1 17.80 17.06 30.49
CA MET A 1 16.62 16.21 30.28
C MET A 1 16.59 15.16 31.37
N ARG A 2 15.44 15.04 32.07
CA ARG A 2 15.21 13.97 33.04
C ARG A 2 15.07 12.64 32.28
N LYS A 3 15.38 11.51 32.91
CA LYS A 3 15.05 10.19 32.37
C LYS A 3 13.72 9.72 32.93
N LEU A 4 12.86 9.19 32.06
CA LEU A 4 11.59 8.59 32.47
C LEU A 4 11.81 7.31 33.28
N SER A 5 10.96 7.11 34.28
CA SER A 5 10.91 5.86 35.04
C SER A 5 10.23 4.75 34.24
N ALA A 6 10.51 3.49 34.59
CA ALA A 6 9.84 2.34 33.98
C ALA A 6 8.31 2.40 34.11
N GLN A 7 7.81 2.90 35.24
CA GLN A 7 6.38 3.05 35.48
C GLN A 7 5.74 4.10 34.54
N GLU A 8 6.45 5.17 34.21
CA GLU A 8 5.98 6.17 33.25
C GLU A 8 5.90 5.58 31.84
N PHE A 9 6.90 4.83 31.40
CA PHE A 9 6.86 4.11 30.13
C PHE A 9 5.67 3.14 30.05
N ASP A 10 5.43 2.36 31.10
CA ASP A 10 4.31 1.41 31.13
C ASP A 10 2.94 2.12 31.04
N ARG A 11 2.80 3.29 31.68
CA ARG A 11 1.58 4.10 31.57
C ARG A 11 1.36 4.61 30.16
N ILE A 12 2.40 5.14 29.52
CA ILE A 12 2.34 5.61 28.12
C ILE A 12 1.96 4.45 27.21
N HIS A 13 2.65 3.30 27.30
CA HIS A 13 2.34 2.13 26.47
C HIS A 13 0.93 1.61 26.67
N THR A 14 0.46 1.54 27.92
CA THR A 14 -0.91 1.12 28.23
C THR A 14 -1.93 2.05 27.62
N ARG A 15 -1.70 3.37 27.71
CA ARG A 15 -2.56 4.37 27.09
C ARG A 15 -2.56 4.24 25.57
N LEU A 16 -1.41 4.18 24.92
CA LEU A 16 -1.32 4.08 23.46
C LEU A 16 -1.97 2.79 22.94
N LYS A 17 -1.83 1.67 23.66
CA LYS A 17 -2.55 0.42 23.34
C LYS A 17 -4.08 0.60 23.41
N SER A 18 -4.59 1.36 24.38
CA SER A 18 -6.03 1.64 24.51
C SER A 18 -6.62 2.45 23.36
N LEU A 19 -5.78 3.15 22.59
CA LEU A 19 -6.20 4.02 21.48
C LEU A 19 -6.39 3.25 20.16
N TYR A 20 -6.03 1.96 20.11
CA TYR A 20 -6.12 1.13 18.90
C TYR A 20 -5.48 1.82 17.68
N ILE A 21 -4.24 2.27 17.85
CA ILE A 21 -3.46 2.95 16.82
C ILE A 21 -3.12 1.95 15.72
N ARG A 22 -3.53 2.24 14.48
CA ARG A 22 -3.39 1.29 13.37
C ARG A 22 -1.96 1.25 12.84
N TYR A 23 -1.33 2.41 12.72
CA TYR A 23 -0.07 2.57 12.03
C TYR A 23 1.09 2.72 13.01
N THR A 24 2.16 1.98 12.76
CA THR A 24 3.38 2.03 13.61
C THR A 24 3.95 3.44 13.65
N GLU A 25 3.90 4.17 12.53
CA GLU A 25 4.42 5.53 12.41
C GLU A 25 3.69 6.51 13.35
N VAL A 26 2.36 6.43 13.42
CA VAL A 26 1.56 7.28 14.34
C VAL A 26 1.85 6.92 15.78
N TYR A 27 2.01 5.63 16.07
CA TYR A 27 2.36 5.18 17.42
C TYR A 27 3.73 5.71 17.86
N GLU A 28 4.74 5.58 17.01
CA GLU A 28 6.11 6.04 17.29
C GLU A 28 6.16 7.55 17.46
N GLU A 29 5.47 8.32 16.62
CA GLU A 29 5.40 9.77 16.71
C GLU A 29 4.75 10.25 18.01
N ILE A 30 3.60 9.67 18.39
CA ILE A 30 2.94 10.03 19.65
C ILE A 30 3.80 9.58 20.84
N PHE A 31 4.38 8.38 20.79
CA PHE A 31 5.23 7.87 21.86
C PHE A 31 6.46 8.77 22.09
N ASP A 32 7.14 9.16 21.02
CA ASP A 32 8.28 10.07 21.06
C ASP A 32 7.90 11.45 21.62
N HIS A 33 6.73 11.97 21.22
CA HIS A 33 6.21 13.23 21.75
C HIS A 33 5.91 13.15 23.24
N TYR A 34 5.29 12.06 23.72
CA TYR A 34 5.10 11.83 25.16
C TYR A 34 6.44 11.78 25.89
N CYS A 35 7.41 11.05 25.35
CA CYS A 35 8.71 10.91 25.99
C CYS A 35 9.42 12.27 26.10
N THR A 36 9.60 12.94 24.96
CA THR A 36 10.25 14.24 24.89
C THR A 36 9.58 15.27 25.80
N THR A 37 8.25 15.29 25.87
CA THR A 37 7.52 16.26 26.70
C THR A 37 7.71 15.98 28.19
N LEU A 38 7.66 14.71 28.61
CA LEU A 38 7.79 14.32 30.02
C LEU A 38 9.24 14.38 30.53
N GLU A 39 10.23 14.28 29.65
CA GLU A 39 11.66 14.45 29.96
C GLU A 39 12.06 15.92 30.17
N ASN A 40 11.24 16.85 29.66
CA ASN A 40 11.44 18.30 29.76
C ASN A 40 10.76 18.95 30.97
N VAL A 41 9.94 18.21 31.71
CA VAL A 41 9.21 18.71 32.88
C VAL A 41 9.71 18.08 34.17
N SER A 42 9.45 18.76 35.28
CA SER A 42 9.80 18.23 36.61
C SER A 42 8.95 17.01 36.95
N GLU A 43 9.47 16.15 37.83
CA GLU A 43 8.74 14.95 38.26
C GLU A 43 7.42 15.30 38.98
N ALA A 44 7.38 16.42 39.71
CA ALA A 44 6.17 16.93 40.37
C ALA A 44 5.06 17.32 39.38
N GLU A 45 5.43 17.80 38.19
CA GLU A 45 4.48 18.24 37.14
C GLU A 45 4.11 17.12 36.16
N SER A 46 4.87 16.01 36.16
CA SER A 46 4.73 14.90 35.21
C SER A 46 3.29 14.37 35.09
N ILE A 47 2.57 14.24 36.20
CA ILE A 47 1.20 13.71 36.23
C ILE A 47 0.21 14.67 35.55
N ILE A 48 0.38 15.97 35.78
CA ILE A 48 -0.49 17.02 35.20
C ILE A 48 -0.26 17.04 33.69
N VAL A 49 1.00 17.05 33.26
CA VAL A 49 1.39 17.07 31.85
C VAL A 49 0.96 15.79 31.14
N LEU A 50 1.09 14.62 31.77
CA LEU A 50 0.59 13.35 31.23
C LEU A 50 -0.92 13.38 31.00
N THR A 51 -1.67 14.01 31.90
CA THR A 51 -3.14 14.16 31.76
C THR A 51 -3.48 15.06 30.58
N GLN A 52 -2.79 16.19 30.44
CA GLN A 52 -2.96 17.09 29.29
C GLN A 52 -2.60 16.41 27.96
N LEU A 53 -1.53 15.60 27.94
CA LEU A 53 -1.16 14.80 26.77
C LEU A 53 -2.26 13.77 26.44
N ASN A 54 -2.88 13.14 27.44
CA ASN A 54 -3.96 12.19 27.24
C ASN A 54 -5.21 12.82 26.61
N GLU A 55 -5.50 14.07 26.95
CA GLU A 55 -6.58 14.88 26.36
C GLU A 55 -6.22 15.36 24.95
N THR A 56 -4.99 15.84 24.77
CA THR A 56 -4.46 16.29 23.47
C THR A 56 -4.48 15.15 22.45
N PHE A 57 -4.01 13.96 22.83
CA PHE A 57 -4.07 12.75 22.03
C PHE A 57 -5.31 11.91 22.36
N ALA A 58 -6.47 12.58 22.37
CA ALA A 58 -7.75 11.90 22.41
C ALA A 58 -7.93 10.98 21.19
N TRP A 59 -8.79 9.97 21.33
CA TRP A 59 -9.02 8.97 20.28
C TRP A 59 -9.40 9.59 18.91
N SER A 60 -10.20 10.65 18.91
CA SER A 60 -10.59 11.37 17.69
C SER A 60 -9.39 12.00 16.97
N VAL A 61 -8.48 12.60 17.72
CA VAL A 61 -7.24 13.22 17.19
C VAL A 61 -6.34 12.15 16.60
N VAL A 62 -6.13 11.05 17.33
CA VAL A 62 -5.32 9.92 16.87
C VAL A 62 -5.90 9.28 15.60
N LYS A 63 -7.23 9.15 15.52
CA LYS A 63 -7.88 8.69 14.28
C LYS A 63 -7.75 9.69 13.13
N GLY A 64 -7.76 10.98 13.42
CA GLY A 64 -7.43 12.02 12.45
C GLY A 64 -6.02 11.86 11.91
N MET A 65 -5.03 11.63 12.78
CA MET A 65 -3.63 11.37 12.38
C MET A 65 -3.50 10.11 11.51
N ASP A 66 -4.16 9.00 11.90
CA ASP A 66 -4.20 7.77 11.09
C ASP A 66 -4.72 8.07 9.65
N GLN A 67 -5.83 8.81 9.55
CA GLN A 67 -6.47 9.14 8.27
C GLN A 67 -5.63 10.10 7.42
N GLU A 68 -5.04 11.11 8.03
CA GLU A 68 -4.18 12.07 7.35
C GLU A 68 -2.93 11.39 6.80
N LEU A 69 -2.29 10.53 7.61
CA LEU A 69 -1.14 9.75 7.18
C LEU A 69 -1.50 8.81 6.02
N GLU A 70 -2.65 8.12 6.09
CA GLU A 70 -3.13 7.28 4.98
C GLU A 70 -3.36 8.09 3.71
N LYS A 71 -3.98 9.27 3.81
CA LYS A 71 -4.21 10.16 2.67
C LYS A 71 -2.90 10.63 2.05
N ASN A 72 -1.93 11.03 2.87
CA ASN A 72 -0.63 11.52 2.42
C ASN A 72 0.18 10.44 1.73
N VAL A 73 0.29 9.25 2.34
CA VAL A 73 1.01 8.11 1.75
C VAL A 73 0.29 7.61 0.50
N SER A 74 -1.03 7.56 0.49
CA SER A 74 -1.79 7.21 -0.72
C SER A 74 -1.54 8.19 -1.86
N LYS A 75 -1.46 9.50 -1.58
CA LYS A 75 -1.10 10.52 -2.56
C LYS A 75 0.33 10.34 -3.06
N GLN A 76 1.29 10.05 -2.19
CA GLN A 76 2.68 9.78 -2.59
C GLN A 76 2.78 8.54 -3.48
N VAL A 77 2.11 7.44 -3.13
CA VAL A 77 2.05 6.24 -3.98
C VAL A 77 1.44 6.57 -5.34
N TRP A 78 0.36 7.35 -5.37
CA TRP A 78 -0.27 7.77 -6.63
C TRP A 78 0.67 8.62 -7.50
N VAL A 79 1.36 9.59 -6.90
CA VAL A 79 2.35 10.41 -7.61
C VAL A 79 3.49 9.55 -8.15
N ALA A 80 4.02 8.62 -7.34
CA ALA A 80 5.06 7.68 -7.77
C ALA A 80 4.58 6.76 -8.91
N GLN A 81 3.32 6.32 -8.88
CA GLN A 81 2.72 5.55 -9.98
C GLN A 81 2.63 6.37 -11.26
N LEU A 82 2.19 7.63 -11.17
CA LEU A 82 2.13 8.52 -12.32
C LEU A 82 3.54 8.83 -12.86
N GLU A 83 4.53 9.02 -12.00
CA GLU A 83 5.92 9.23 -12.40
C GLU A 83 6.51 8.00 -13.08
N PHE A 84 6.21 6.79 -12.60
CA PHE A 84 6.59 5.55 -13.25
C PHE A 84 6.00 5.45 -14.67
N LEU A 85 4.74 5.84 -14.84
CA LEU A 85 4.08 5.87 -16.16
C LEU A 85 4.62 6.96 -17.10
N LYS A 86 5.37 7.95 -16.59
CA LYS A 86 6.12 8.90 -17.42
C LYS A 86 7.41 8.24 -17.91
N PHE A 87 7.30 7.17 -18.67
CA PHE A 87 8.45 6.44 -19.24
C PHE A 87 9.34 7.35 -20.11
N TRP A 88 8.80 8.45 -20.64
CA TRP A 88 9.56 9.48 -21.35
C TRP A 88 10.61 10.21 -20.48
N ASN A 89 10.49 10.16 -19.16
CA ASN A 89 11.47 10.75 -18.23
C ASN A 89 12.66 9.82 -17.91
N HIS A 90 12.63 8.56 -18.34
CA HIS A 90 13.66 7.56 -18.01
C HIS A 90 14.83 7.53 -19.03
N GLY A 91 14.94 8.56 -19.86
CA GLY A 91 15.95 8.67 -20.93
C GLY A 91 15.72 7.70 -22.09
N LEU A 92 16.57 7.77 -23.12
CA LEU A 92 16.40 7.01 -24.36
C LEU A 92 16.41 5.49 -24.13
N LYS A 93 17.23 5.01 -23.18
CA LYS A 93 17.34 3.58 -22.83
C LYS A 93 16.07 3.06 -22.15
N GLY A 94 15.50 3.82 -21.20
CA GLY A 94 14.25 3.46 -20.54
C GLY A 94 13.06 3.50 -21.49
N LEU A 95 13.03 4.48 -22.39
CA LEU A 95 12.01 4.59 -23.43
C LEU A 95 12.06 3.40 -24.39
N LEU A 96 13.24 3.03 -24.89
CA LEU A 96 13.43 1.85 -25.75
C LEU A 96 13.01 0.55 -25.06
N ALA A 97 13.44 0.34 -23.82
CA ALA A 97 13.05 -0.83 -23.04
C ALA A 97 11.53 -0.92 -22.85
N THR A 98 10.88 0.22 -22.61
CA THR A 98 9.42 0.30 -22.48
C THR A 98 8.72 -0.05 -23.79
N ILE A 99 9.16 0.52 -24.92
CA ILE A 99 8.59 0.22 -26.25
C ILE A 99 8.76 -1.26 -26.60
N ILE A 100 9.95 -1.83 -26.38
CA ILE A 100 10.21 -3.26 -26.63
C ILE A 100 9.32 -4.13 -25.75
N GLY A 101 9.21 -3.80 -24.45
CA GLY A 101 8.34 -4.52 -23.53
C GLY A 101 6.86 -4.46 -23.93
N PHE A 102 6.41 -3.29 -24.40
CA PHE A 102 5.04 -3.11 -24.88
C PHE A 102 4.77 -3.89 -26.17
N ALA A 103 5.71 -3.87 -27.12
CA ALA A 103 5.60 -4.63 -28.37
C ALA A 103 5.57 -6.14 -28.09
N LEU A 104 6.42 -6.65 -27.19
CA LEU A 104 6.40 -8.05 -26.78
C LEU A 104 5.07 -8.43 -26.11
N LEU A 105 4.52 -7.53 -25.29
CA LEU A 105 3.24 -7.75 -24.63
C LEU A 105 2.08 -7.76 -25.63
N GLU A 106 2.05 -6.84 -26.60
CA GLU A 106 1.06 -6.85 -27.68
C GLU A 106 1.17 -8.14 -28.51
N ILE A 107 2.38 -8.52 -28.94
CA ILE A 107 2.60 -9.75 -29.71
C ILE A 107 2.08 -10.97 -28.93
N ALA A 108 2.36 -11.04 -27.62
CA ALA A 108 1.84 -12.10 -26.77
C ALA A 108 0.30 -12.12 -26.74
N ILE A 109 -0.34 -10.95 -26.64
CA ILE A 109 -1.81 -10.86 -26.63
C ILE A 109 -2.43 -11.27 -27.98
N PHE A 110 -1.78 -10.96 -29.11
CA PHE A 110 -2.29 -11.34 -30.44
C PHE A 110 -2.14 -12.84 -30.75
N ILE A 111 -1.10 -13.48 -30.22
CA ILE A 111 -0.86 -14.91 -30.43
C ILE A 111 -1.76 -15.76 -29.53
N ILE A 112 -2.05 -15.28 -28.31
CA ILE A 112 -2.78 -16.05 -27.30
C ILE A 112 -4.29 -16.00 -27.61
N PRO A 113 -4.97 -17.17 -27.70
CA PRO A 113 -6.41 -17.22 -27.82
C PRO A 113 -7.11 -16.45 -26.69
N VAL A 114 -8.21 -15.79 -27.01
CA VAL A 114 -8.99 -14.98 -26.05
C VAL A 114 -9.39 -15.77 -24.82
N SER A 115 -9.74 -17.04 -25.01
CA SER A 115 -10.08 -17.99 -23.94
C SER A 115 -8.93 -18.24 -22.96
N GLU A 116 -7.69 -18.01 -23.39
CA GLU A 116 -6.47 -18.21 -22.60
C GLU A 116 -5.93 -16.90 -21.99
N LEU A 117 -6.36 -15.73 -22.47
CA LEU A 117 -5.98 -14.43 -21.88
C LEU A 117 -6.35 -14.33 -20.39
N ILE A 118 -7.43 -15.00 -19.98
CA ILE A 118 -7.82 -15.07 -18.56
C ILE A 118 -6.77 -15.78 -17.70
N LEU A 119 -6.08 -16.79 -18.25
CA LEU A 119 -5.00 -17.50 -17.54
C LEU A 119 -3.77 -16.61 -17.40
N VAL A 120 -3.37 -15.92 -18.48
CA VAL A 120 -2.27 -14.93 -18.45
C VAL A 120 -2.51 -13.88 -17.37
N PHE A 121 -3.74 -13.40 -17.31
CA PHE A 121 -4.16 -12.41 -16.34
C PHE A 121 -4.14 -12.92 -14.90
N LEU A 122 -4.63 -14.14 -14.68
CA LEU A 122 -4.60 -14.78 -13.37
C LEU A 122 -3.15 -14.99 -12.90
N VAL A 123 -2.25 -15.31 -13.83
CA VAL A 123 -0.81 -15.38 -13.56
C VAL A 123 -0.24 -14.01 -13.19
N ILE A 124 -0.60 -12.93 -13.89
CA ILE A 124 -0.18 -11.55 -13.53
C ILE A 124 -0.65 -11.20 -12.11
N ILE A 125 -1.92 -11.45 -11.78
CA ILE A 125 -2.48 -11.23 -10.45
C ILE A 125 -1.72 -12.03 -9.40
N LEU A 126 -1.45 -13.30 -9.67
CA LEU A 126 -0.77 -14.19 -8.74
C LEU A 126 0.68 -13.75 -8.51
N ILE A 127 1.42 -13.41 -9.56
CA ILE A 127 2.79 -12.88 -9.47
C ILE A 127 2.81 -11.56 -8.71
N THR A 128 1.90 -10.65 -9.00
CA THR A 128 1.85 -9.33 -8.34
C THR A 128 1.51 -9.47 -6.87
N THR A 129 0.51 -10.30 -6.55
CA THR A 129 0.09 -10.56 -5.18
C THR A 129 1.19 -11.27 -4.40
N ALA A 130 1.82 -12.30 -4.97
CA ALA A 130 2.92 -13.03 -4.35
C ALA A 130 4.16 -12.13 -4.17
N GLY A 131 4.50 -11.31 -5.17
CA GLY A 131 5.62 -10.37 -5.10
C GLY A 131 5.42 -9.33 -4.00
N VAL A 132 4.24 -8.68 -3.96
CA VAL A 132 3.91 -7.73 -2.88
C VAL A 132 3.83 -8.43 -1.53
N PHE A 133 3.27 -9.64 -1.46
CA PHE A 133 3.21 -10.43 -0.22
C PHE A 133 4.61 -10.75 0.31
N PHE A 134 5.54 -11.15 -0.56
CA PHE A 134 6.91 -11.44 -0.19
C PHE A 134 7.63 -10.17 0.31
N MET A 135 7.45 -9.05 -0.38
CA MET A 135 8.07 -7.77 0.00
C MET A 135 7.48 -7.14 1.26
N LYS A 136 6.18 -7.33 1.52
CA LYS A 136 5.42 -6.66 2.59
C LYS A 136 4.81 -7.66 3.58
N ARG A 137 5.49 -8.79 3.80
CA ARG A 137 5.04 -9.89 4.67
C ARG A 137 4.61 -9.42 6.07
N ASP A 138 5.26 -8.39 6.60
CA ASP A 138 4.99 -7.87 7.94
C ASP A 138 3.59 -7.28 8.11
N ALA A 139 2.97 -6.84 7.02
CA ALA A 139 1.63 -6.30 7.01
C ALA A 139 0.52 -7.36 6.95
N ILE A 140 0.88 -8.62 6.69
CA ILE A 140 -0.07 -9.74 6.54
C ILE A 140 0.23 -10.76 7.64
N SER A 141 -0.15 -10.42 8.87
CA SER A 141 -0.21 -11.39 9.95
C SER A 141 -1.66 -11.78 10.21
N PHE A 142 -2.00 -13.04 10.00
CA PHE A 142 -3.32 -13.62 10.34
C PHE A 142 -3.56 -13.76 11.86
N ARG A 143 -2.89 -12.95 12.67
CA ARG A 143 -3.12 -12.93 14.12
C ARG A 143 -4.38 -12.10 14.37
N LEU A 144 -5.33 -12.67 15.11
CA LEU A 144 -6.53 -11.98 15.61
C LEU A 144 -6.20 -10.85 16.61
N SER A 145 -4.95 -10.74 17.05
CA SER A 145 -4.48 -9.63 17.89
C SER A 145 -4.22 -8.37 17.06
N HIS A 146 -4.60 -7.20 17.58
CA HIS A 146 -4.23 -5.91 16.98
C HIS A 146 -2.71 -5.81 16.80
N LYS A 147 -2.26 -5.85 15.56
CA LYS A 147 -0.87 -5.58 15.18
C LYS A 147 -0.82 -4.22 14.48
N MET A 148 0.15 -3.40 14.87
CA MET A 148 0.46 -2.18 14.14
C MET A 148 1.17 -2.55 12.83
N VAL A 149 0.80 -1.88 11.76
CA VAL A 149 1.33 -2.14 10.42
C VAL A 149 1.89 -0.84 9.85
N SER A 150 2.99 -0.91 9.11
CA SER A 150 3.49 0.27 8.40
C SER A 150 2.45 0.74 7.38
N ILE A 151 2.14 2.04 7.41
CA ILE A 151 1.16 2.65 6.50
C ILE A 151 1.46 2.39 5.02
N SER A 152 2.74 2.40 4.64
CA SER A 152 3.20 2.15 3.27
C SER A 152 2.79 0.75 2.81
N SER A 153 3.02 -0.24 3.67
CA SER A 153 2.67 -1.64 3.40
C SER A 153 1.16 -1.83 3.29
N ALA A 154 0.40 -1.24 4.23
CA ALA A 154 -1.06 -1.30 4.21
C ALA A 154 -1.65 -0.65 2.94
N THR A 155 -1.09 0.48 2.51
CA THR A 155 -1.52 1.22 1.32
C THR A 155 -1.26 0.41 0.04
N ILE A 156 -0.09 -0.20 -0.09
CA ILE A 156 0.25 -1.04 -1.25
C ILE A 156 -0.67 -2.27 -1.32
N ILE A 157 -0.86 -2.98 -0.20
CA ILE A 157 -1.74 -4.16 -0.15
C ILE A 157 -3.18 -3.78 -0.52
N LYS A 158 -3.69 -2.65 0.00
CA LYS A 158 -5.01 -2.14 -0.35
C LYS A 158 -5.12 -1.88 -1.86
N ARG A 159 -4.10 -1.32 -2.49
CA ARG A 159 -4.08 -1.09 -3.95
C ARG A 159 -4.05 -2.40 -4.74
N VAL A 160 -3.27 -3.40 -4.33
CA VAL A 160 -3.29 -4.74 -4.94
C VAL A 160 -4.68 -5.37 -4.80
N GLY A 161 -5.32 -5.25 -3.64
CA GLY A 161 -6.68 -5.76 -3.42
C GLY A 161 -7.72 -5.11 -4.33
N ILE A 162 -7.68 -3.77 -4.44
CA ILE A 162 -8.56 -3.01 -5.35
C ILE A 162 -8.34 -3.45 -6.80
N LEU A 163 -7.07 -3.55 -7.20
CA LEU A 163 -6.66 -3.98 -8.53
C LEU A 163 -7.26 -5.36 -8.87
N ASN A 164 -6.97 -6.37 -8.03
CA ASN A 164 -7.46 -7.73 -8.21
C ASN A 164 -9.00 -7.80 -8.23
N THR A 165 -9.68 -6.96 -7.45
CA THR A 165 -11.14 -6.89 -7.41
C THR A 165 -11.70 -6.36 -8.73
N ILE A 166 -11.24 -5.18 -9.17
CA ILE A 166 -11.66 -4.57 -10.45
C ILE A 166 -11.46 -5.56 -11.59
N PHE A 167 -10.34 -6.25 -11.57
CA PHE A 167 -9.93 -7.23 -12.54
C PHE A 167 -10.77 -8.49 -12.57
N MET A 168 -11.12 -9.04 -11.41
CA MET A 168 -12.08 -10.12 -11.33
C MET A 168 -13.43 -9.69 -11.93
N TRP A 169 -13.88 -8.46 -11.68
CA TRP A 169 -15.13 -7.94 -12.26
C TRP A 169 -15.07 -7.81 -13.78
N ILE A 170 -14.00 -7.23 -14.33
CA ILE A 170 -13.85 -7.05 -15.79
C ILE A 170 -13.83 -8.39 -16.53
N TYR A 171 -13.26 -9.44 -15.94
CA TYR A 171 -13.16 -10.76 -16.59
C TYR A 171 -14.36 -11.68 -16.31
N ALA A 172 -14.80 -11.77 -15.05
CA ALA A 172 -15.85 -12.72 -14.66
C ALA A 172 -17.24 -12.24 -15.07
N MET A 173 -17.54 -10.95 -14.93
CA MET A 173 -18.89 -10.43 -15.16
C MET A 173 -19.35 -10.60 -16.61
N PRO A 174 -18.55 -10.25 -17.65
CA PRO A 174 -18.98 -10.42 -19.04
C PRO A 174 -19.13 -11.91 -19.41
N SER A 175 -18.23 -12.75 -18.92
CA SER A 175 -18.26 -14.20 -19.15
C SER A 175 -19.52 -14.86 -18.55
N VAL A 176 -19.90 -14.45 -17.33
CA VAL A 176 -21.11 -14.95 -16.64
C VAL A 176 -22.38 -14.43 -17.33
N LEU A 177 -22.45 -13.15 -17.68
CA LEU A 177 -23.64 -12.54 -18.27
C LEU A 177 -23.94 -13.05 -19.69
N THR A 178 -22.91 -13.43 -20.44
CA THR A 178 -23.05 -13.89 -21.84
C THR A 178 -22.91 -15.40 -22.00
N ARG A 179 -22.81 -16.15 -20.90
CA ARG A 179 -22.57 -17.61 -20.93
C ARG A 179 -21.36 -18.01 -21.79
N GLY A 180 -20.34 -17.14 -21.87
CA GLY A 180 -19.12 -17.37 -22.64
C GLY A 180 -19.18 -16.96 -24.12
N GLU A 181 -20.33 -16.52 -24.64
CA GLU A 181 -20.43 -16.10 -26.06
C GLU A 181 -19.61 -14.83 -26.36
N ILE A 182 -19.32 -14.01 -25.35
CA ILE A 182 -18.58 -12.75 -25.49
C ILE A 182 -17.13 -12.92 -25.97
N HIS A 183 -16.55 -14.11 -25.81
CA HIS A 183 -15.18 -14.39 -26.29
C HIS A 183 -15.06 -14.38 -27.82
N SER A 184 -16.18 -14.47 -28.54
CA SER A 184 -16.24 -14.35 -30.00
C SER A 184 -16.36 -12.90 -30.49
N ASN A 185 -16.66 -11.95 -29.60
CA ASN A 185 -16.85 -10.55 -29.95
C ASN A 185 -15.51 -9.83 -30.07
N THR A 186 -15.12 -9.45 -31.29
CA THR A 186 -13.86 -8.76 -31.57
C THR A 186 -13.64 -7.51 -30.71
N LEU A 187 -14.67 -6.67 -30.49
CA LEU A 187 -14.53 -5.47 -29.65
C LEU A 187 -14.20 -5.81 -28.20
N PHE A 188 -14.80 -6.88 -27.67
CA PHE A 188 -14.48 -7.37 -26.34
C PHE A 188 -13.03 -7.83 -26.26
N VAL A 189 -12.56 -8.62 -27.24
CA VAL A 189 -11.16 -9.08 -27.32
C VAL A 189 -10.17 -7.92 -27.27
N TRP A 190 -10.39 -6.89 -28.10
CA TRP A 190 -9.56 -5.69 -28.09
C TRP A 190 -9.60 -4.96 -26.75
N GLY A 191 -10.79 -4.82 -26.16
CA GLY A 191 -10.95 -4.24 -24.82
C GLY A 191 -10.17 -5.02 -23.76
N MET A 192 -10.23 -6.34 -23.78
CA MET A 192 -9.50 -7.21 -22.85
C MET A 192 -7.99 -7.13 -23.03
N GLY A 193 -7.51 -7.05 -24.28
CA GLY A 193 -6.11 -6.81 -24.59
C GLY A 193 -5.60 -5.50 -23.97
N ILE A 194 -6.32 -4.39 -24.21
CA ILE A 194 -6.00 -3.07 -23.65
C ILE A 194 -5.97 -3.11 -22.12
N VAL A 195 -7.00 -3.68 -21.49
CA VAL A 195 -7.06 -3.82 -20.03
C VAL A 195 -5.87 -4.61 -19.53
N THR A 196 -5.51 -5.73 -20.17
CA THR A 196 -4.36 -6.57 -19.76
C THR A 196 -3.04 -5.81 -19.82
N VAL A 197 -2.84 -4.99 -20.85
CA VAL A 197 -1.67 -4.12 -20.95
C VAL A 197 -1.59 -3.13 -19.78
N PHE A 198 -2.66 -2.37 -19.55
CA PHE A 198 -2.70 -1.43 -18.42
C PHE A 198 -2.56 -2.13 -17.06
N SER A 199 -3.10 -3.34 -16.93
CA SER A 199 -3.00 -4.17 -15.74
C SER A 199 -1.56 -4.58 -15.45
N THR A 200 -0.84 -4.98 -16.48
CA THR A 200 0.56 -5.39 -16.40
C THR A 200 1.43 -4.19 -16.00
N LEU A 201 1.25 -3.04 -16.66
CA LEU A 201 1.98 -1.81 -16.33
C LEU A 201 1.72 -1.36 -14.90
N TYR A 202 0.45 -1.37 -14.48
CA TYR A 202 0.07 -1.00 -13.13
C TYR A 202 0.69 -1.95 -12.10
N SER A 203 0.65 -3.26 -12.37
CA SER A 203 1.24 -4.30 -11.51
C SER A 203 2.76 -4.15 -11.36
N ILE A 204 3.47 -3.93 -12.46
CA ILE A 204 4.92 -3.65 -12.44
C ILE A 204 5.20 -2.37 -11.66
N SER A 205 4.42 -1.30 -11.88
CA SER A 205 4.58 -0.04 -11.14
C SER A 205 4.43 -0.25 -9.64
N LEU A 206 3.46 -1.06 -9.22
CA LEU A 206 3.23 -1.37 -7.81
C LEU A 206 4.38 -2.17 -7.20
N LEU A 207 4.93 -3.15 -7.92
CA LEU A 207 6.09 -3.92 -7.45
C LEU A 207 7.34 -3.05 -7.29
N VAL A 208 7.59 -2.15 -8.24
CA VAL A 208 8.71 -1.18 -8.17
C VAL A 208 8.52 -0.18 -7.02
N ILE A 209 7.31 0.30 -6.82
CA ILE A 209 7.01 1.20 -5.69
C ILE A 209 7.13 0.44 -4.37
N ALA A 210 6.70 -0.82 -4.32
CA ALA A 210 6.82 -1.67 -3.15
C ALA A 210 8.29 -1.96 -2.78
N SER A 211 9.19 -2.16 -3.75
CA SER A 211 10.63 -2.27 -3.47
C SER A 211 11.19 -0.96 -2.92
N ASN A 212 10.90 0.15 -3.59
CA ASN A 212 11.57 1.43 -3.31
C ASN A 212 11.11 2.08 -2.00
N LEU A 213 9.83 1.91 -1.62
CA LEU A 213 9.31 2.44 -0.36
C LEU A 213 9.89 1.73 0.88
N THR A 214 10.55 0.59 0.72
CA THR A 214 11.24 -0.10 1.82
C THR A 214 12.55 0.61 2.19
N ASN A 215 13.22 1.24 1.21
CA ASN A 215 14.54 1.86 1.39
C ASN A 215 14.52 3.24 2.05
N TYR A 216 13.37 3.92 2.07
CA TYR A 216 13.23 5.23 2.74
C TYR A 216 13.29 5.15 4.27
N ARG A 217 13.18 3.95 4.85
CA ARG A 217 13.32 3.72 6.31
C ARG A 217 14.78 3.60 6.78
N THR A 218 15.74 3.39 5.89
CA THR A 218 17.16 3.16 6.25
C THR A 218 18.04 4.40 6.11
N THR A 219 17.50 5.53 5.65
CA THR A 219 18.27 6.75 5.35
C THR A 219 17.87 7.98 6.18
N ARG A 220 17.12 7.79 7.28
CA ARG A 220 16.95 8.81 8.32
C ARG A 220 17.50 8.31 9.64
#